data_AF-A0A5K1D5N4-F1
#
_entry.id   AF-A0A5K1D5N4-F1
#
_cell.length_a   1.000
_cell.length_b   1.000
_cell.length_c   1.000
_cell.angle_alpha   90.00
_cell.angle_beta   90.00
_cell.angle_gamma   90.00
#
_symmetry.space_group_name_H-M   'P 1'
#
loop_
_entity.id
_entity.type
_entity.pdbx_description
1 polymer ?
#
loop_
_entity_poly.entity_id
_entity_poly.type
_entity_poly.pdbx_seq_one_letter_code
_entity_poly.pdbx_strand_id
1 'polypeptide(L)'
;VAIEIPYVLLQAIIFGTITYAAIGYQRSAYKIFWYFFVKFITLLYYTYLGMLMVSLTPNIQVAAILSSVFYTMLSLFSGFLIPGPV
;
A
#
# COMPACT_ATOMS: atom_id res chain seq x y z
N VAL A 1 -13.71 8.07 6.39
CA VAL A 1 -12.63 7.17 6.90
C VAL A 1 -13.16 5.77 7.23
N ALA A 2 -14.17 5.61 8.10
CA ALA A 2 -14.67 4.27 8.46
C ALA A 2 -15.18 3.42 7.28
N ILE A 3 -15.70 4.05 6.22
CA ILE A 3 -16.15 3.36 5.01
C ILE A 3 -14.99 2.80 4.16
N GLU A 4 -13.78 3.36 4.25
CA GLU A 4 -12.62 2.91 3.46
C GLU A 4 -12.09 1.56 3.94
N ILE A 5 -12.25 1.26 5.24
CA ILE A 5 -11.75 0.04 5.87
C ILE A 5 -12.31 -1.22 5.19
N PRO A 6 -13.65 -1.41 5.01
CA PRO A 6 -14.18 -2.59 4.33
C PRO A 6 -13.78 -2.67 2.85
N TYR A 7 -13.66 -1.54 2.15
CA TYR A 7 -13.21 -1.53 0.75
C TYR A 7 -11.75 -1.97 0.62
N VAL A 8 -10.85 -1.39 1.42
CA VAL A 8 -9.43 -1.75 1.45
C VAL A 8 -9.25 -3.19 1.91
N LEU A 9 -10.08 -3.69 2.84
CA LEU A 9 -10.06 -5.08 3.27
C LEU A 9 -10.40 -6.03 2.12
N LEU A 10 -11.50 -5.78 1.41
CA LEU A 10 -11.88 -6.57 0.24
C LEU A 10 -10.80 -6.53 -0.84
N GLN A 11 -10.25 -5.35 -1.12
CA GLN A 11 -9.17 -5.17 -2.09
C GLN A 11 -7.91 -5.94 -1.68
N ALA A 12 -7.51 -5.89 -0.41
CA ALA A 12 -6.35 -6.61 0.10
C ALA A 12 -6.54 -8.14 0.00
N ILE A 13 -7.76 -8.64 0.20
CA ILE A 13 -8.06 -10.08 0.06
C ILE A 13 -7.91 -10.50 -1.40
N ILE A 14 -8.60 -9.80 -2.32
CA ILE A 14 -8.57 -10.13 -3.75
C ILE A 14 -7.15 -10.03 -4.29
N PHE A 15 -6.48 -8.90 -4.04
CA PHE A 15 -5.11 -8.69 -4.49
C PHE A 15 -4.16 -9.72 -3.89
N GLY A 16 -4.26 -9.94 -2.58
CA GLY A 16 -3.40 -10.87 -1.85
C GLY A 16 -3.54 -12.31 -2.33
N THR A 17 -4.76 -12.79 -2.60
CA THR A 17 -4.98 -14.15 -3.10
C THR A 17 -4.39 -14.35 -4.49
N ILE A 18 -4.57 -13.37 -5.40
CA ILE A 18 -4.06 -13.45 -6.77
C ILE A 18 -2.52 -13.41 -6.79
N THR A 19 -1.92 -12.41 -6.13
CA THR A 19 -0.46 -12.24 -6.15
C THR A 19 0.27 -13.35 -5.41
N TYR A 20 -0.29 -13.83 -4.30
CA TYR A 20 0.30 -14.92 -3.54
C TYR A 20 0.31 -16.23 -4.35
N ALA A 21 -0.76 -16.49 -5.10
CA ALA A 21 -0.83 -17.62 -6.03
C ALA A 21 0.15 -17.45 -7.21
N ALA A 22 0.26 -16.24 -7.78
CA ALA A 22 1.11 -15.97 -8.95
C ALA A 22 2.62 -16.07 -8.65
N ILE A 23 3.06 -15.64 -7.46
CA ILE A 23 4.49 -15.66 -7.07
C ILE A 23 4.94 -17.07 -6.65
N GLY A 24 4.00 -17.96 -6.30
CA GLY A 24 4.33 -19.32 -5.85
C GLY A 24 4.94 -19.37 -4.45
N TYR A 25 4.51 -18.48 -3.55
CA TYR A 25 5.01 -18.47 -2.17
C TYR A 25 4.69 -19.77 -1.41
N GLN A 26 5.57 -20.11 -0.45
CA GLN A 26 5.40 -21.27 0.45
C GLN A 26 4.08 -21.17 1.22
N ARG A 27 3.13 -22.07 0.93
CA ARG A 27 1.78 -22.13 1.53
C ARG A 27 1.75 -22.50 3.02
N SER A 28 2.32 -21.65 3.86
CA SER A 28 2.18 -21.72 5.31
C SER A 28 1.15 -20.68 5.76
N ALA A 29 0.18 -21.08 6.59
CA ALA A 29 -0.87 -20.19 7.09
C ALA A 29 -0.30 -18.94 7.77
N TYR A 30 0.80 -19.09 8.51
CA TYR A 30 1.52 -17.98 9.13
C TYR A 30 2.05 -16.96 8.10
N LYS A 31 2.69 -17.44 7.03
CA LYS A 31 3.25 -16.57 5.98
C LYS A 31 2.16 -15.91 5.14
N ILE A 32 1.05 -16.60 4.89
CA ILE A 32 -0.12 -16.05 4.20
C ILE A 32 -0.72 -14.92 5.03
N PHE A 33 -0.94 -15.15 6.33
CA PHE A 33 -1.50 -14.15 7.22
C PHE A 33 -0.58 -12.93 7.31
N TRP A 34 0.73 -13.15 7.45
CA TRP A 34 1.71 -12.06 7.48
C TRP A 34 1.73 -11.26 6.18
N TYR A 35 1.73 -11.94 5.03
CA TYR A 35 1.67 -11.27 3.72
C TYR A 35 0.40 -10.43 3.59
N PHE A 36 -0.75 -11.00 3.93
CA PHE A 36 -2.04 -10.31 3.90
C PHE A 36 -2.04 -9.08 4.83
N PHE A 37 -1.57 -9.25 6.07
CA PHE A 37 -1.49 -8.17 7.05
C PHE A 37 -0.62 -7.00 6.57
N VAL A 38 0.58 -7.31 6.06
CA VAL A 38 1.48 -6.28 5.50
C VAL A 38 0.82 -5.57 4.32
N LYS A 39 0.20 -6.31 3.40
CA LYS A 39 -0.51 -5.70 2.25
C LYS A 39 -1.69 -4.84 2.66
N PHE A 40 -2.48 -5.27 3.63
CA PHE A 40 -3.61 -4.51 4.16
C PHE A 40 -3.16 -3.18 4.79
N ILE A 41 -2.16 -3.22 5.67
CA ILE A 41 -1.63 -2.01 6.32
C ILE A 41 -1.01 -1.05 5.30
N THR A 42 -0.25 -1.54 4.33
CA THR A 42 0.34 -0.71 3.28
C THR A 42 -0.72 0.00 2.42
N LEU A 43 -1.78 -0.72 2.00
CA LEU A 43 -2.87 -0.12 1.24
C LEU A 43 -3.64 0.94 2.04
N LEU A 44 -3.91 0.66 3.32
CA LEU A 44 -4.56 1.61 4.23
C LEU A 44 -3.73 2.88 4.37
N TYR A 45 -2.42 2.73 4.58
CA TYR A 45 -1.48 3.85 4.70
C TYR A 45 -1.47 4.72 3.44
N TYR A 46 -1.39 4.12 2.24
CA TYR A 46 -1.44 4.88 1.00
C TYR A 46 -2.76 5.62 0.82
N THR A 47 -3.89 4.99 1.13
CA THR A 47 -5.22 5.60 1.02
C THR A 47 -5.36 6.81 1.93
N TYR A 48 -4.91 6.70 3.18
CA TYR A 48 -4.94 7.80 4.15
C TYR A 48 -3.98 8.93 3.80
N LEU A 49 -2.79 8.61 3.31
CA LEU A 49 -1.85 9.63 2.82
C LEU A 49 -2.43 10.37 1.61
N GLY A 50 -3.10 9.67 0.70
CA GLY A 50 -3.77 10.28 -0.45
C GLY A 50 -4.87 11.26 -0.04
N MET A 51 -5.74 10.87 0.89
CA MET A 51 -6.78 11.74 1.43
C MET A 51 -6.20 12.96 2.17
N LEU A 52 -5.08 12.79 2.89
CA LEU A 52 -4.38 13.90 3.54
C LEU A 52 -3.86 14.91 2.50
N MET A 53 -3.28 14.45 1.39
CA MET A 53 -2.80 15.34 0.33
C MET A 53 -3.95 16.07 -0.39
N VAL A 54 -5.08 15.41 -0.60
CA VAL A 54 -6.30 16.05 -1.15
C VAL A 54 -6.83 17.12 -0.20
N SER A 55 -6.82 16.88 1.10
CA SER A 55 -7.29 17.87 2.08
C SER A 55 -6.37 19.10 2.21
N LEU A 56 -5.07 18.95 1.94
CA LEU A 56 -4.09 20.03 2.07
C LEU A 56 -4.01 20.94 0.84
N THR A 57 -4.51 20.48 -0.32
CA THR A 57 -4.38 21.21 -1.58
C THR A 57 -5.73 21.67 -2.09
N PRO A 58 -5.83 22.89 -2.65
CA PRO A 58 -7.10 23.41 -3.17
C PRO A 58 -7.49 22.78 -4.52
N ASN A 59 -6.59 22.02 -5.17
CA ASN A 59 -6.81 21.44 -6.49
C ASN A 59 -6.41 19.95 -6.52
N ILE A 60 -7.33 19.13 -7.01
CA ILE A 60 -7.18 17.67 -7.16
C ILE A 60 -5.99 17.30 -8.05
N GLN A 61 -5.70 18.08 -9.10
CA GLN A 61 -4.55 17.81 -9.97
C GLN A 61 -3.22 17.96 -9.21
N VAL A 62 -3.11 19.00 -8.38
CA VAL A 62 -1.92 19.22 -7.56
C VAL A 62 -1.81 18.13 -6.48
N ALA A 63 -2.93 17.73 -5.87
CA ALA A 63 -2.98 16.64 -4.91
C ALA A 63 -2.46 15.32 -5.50
N ALA A 64 -2.88 14.98 -6.72
CA ALA A 64 -2.46 13.77 -7.42
C ALA A 64 -0.94 13.77 -7.68
N ILE A 65 -0.40 14.88 -8.19
CA ILE A 65 1.05 15.02 -8.43
C ILE A 65 1.81 14.87 -7.10
N LEU A 66 1.39 15.59 -6.06
CA LEU A 66 2.07 15.57 -4.77
C LEU A 66 2.04 14.16 -4.14
N SER A 67 0.89 13.50 -4.14
CA SER A 67 0.76 12.13 -3.63
C SER A 67 1.67 11.14 -4.36
N SER A 68 1.79 11.25 -5.70
CA SER A 68 2.66 10.38 -6.49
C SER A 68 4.14 10.55 -6.16
N VAL A 69 4.59 11.78 -5.89
CA VAL A 69 5.98 12.07 -5.46
C VAL A 69 6.25 11.44 -4.10
N PHE A 70 5.33 11.60 -3.14
CA PHE A 70 5.45 10.99 -1.82
C PHE A 70 5.48 9.46 -1.89
N TYR A 71 4.58 8.84 -2.65
CA TYR A 71 4.57 7.38 -2.82
C TYR A 71 5.87 6.86 -3.45
N THR A 72 6.41 7.58 -4.42
CA THR A 72 7.68 7.23 -5.08
C THR A 72 8.86 7.34 -4.12
N MET A 73 8.92 8.41 -3.31
CA MET A 73 9.95 8.56 -2.28
C MET A 73 9.89 7.44 -1.24
N LEU A 74 8.70 7.12 -0.73
CA LEU A 74 8.50 6.02 0.21
C LEU A 74 8.95 4.67 -0.38
N SER A 75 8.74 4.47 -1.69
CA SER A 75 9.19 3.27 -2.39
C SER A 75 10.72 3.23 -2.57
N LEU A 76 11.36 4.36 -2.89
CA LEU A 76 12.83 4.44 -3.03
C LEU A 76 13.56 4.08 -1.74
N PHE A 77 13.09 4.59 -0.61
CA PHE A 77 13.69 4.35 0.71
C PHE A 77 13.22 3.04 1.38
N SER A 78 12.41 2.21 0.70
CA SER A 78 11.92 0.94 1.23
C SER A 78 12.97 -0.18 1.28
N GLY A 79 14.21 0.08 0.85
CA GLY A 79 15.32 -0.88 0.88
C GLY A 79 15.38 -1.84 -0.32
N PHE A 80 14.37 -1.83 -1.20
CA PHE A 80 14.37 -2.65 -2.42
C PHE A 80 15.15 -2.02 -3.57
N LEU A 81 14.88 -0.73 -3.86
CA LEU A 81 15.55 -0.01 -4.96
C LEU A 81 16.91 0.56 -4.53
N ILE A 82 16.98 1.11 -3.32
CA ILE A 82 18.21 1.60 -2.72
C ILE A 82 18.55 0.67 -1.56
N PRO A 83 19.59 -0.17 -1.65
CA PRO A 83 20.04 -0.96 -0.51
C PRO A 83 20.44 -0.03 0.62
N GLY A 84 19.94 -0.27 1.83
CA GLY A 84 20.41 0.45 3.02
C GLY A 84 21.92 0.25 3.22
N PRO A 85 22.63 1.18 3.88
CA PRO A 85 24.05 1.01 4.17
C PRO A 85 24.26 -0.29 4.97
N VAL A 86 25.22 -1.09 4.49
CA VAL A 86 25.71 -2.30 5.16
C VAL A 86 26.42 -2.00 6.47
#